data_AF-A0A101P1D9-F1
#
_entry.id   AF-A0A101P1D9-F1
#
_cell.length_a   1.000
_cell.length_b   1.000
_cell.length_c   1.000
_cell.angle_alpha   90.00
_cell.angle_beta   90.00
_cell.angle_gamma   90.00
#
_symmetry.space_group_name_H-M   'P 1'
#
loop_
_entity.id
_entity.type
_entity.pdbx_description
1 polymer ?
#
loop_
_entity_poly.entity_id
_entity_poly.type
_entity_poly.pdbx_seq_one_letter_code
_entity_poly.pdbx_strand_id
1 'polypeptide(L)'
;MAGMYGLGRVFNVIPIAAGNAFKMRGASAVTFVCTGNDTFTVTASSSFGGSYSSPGNIVTRKQTCTATNGTAAWVEATQAASNAVTSASGTVVFSVLTSQLADPNDYVKVSVGGSGLVTAILHDLVVARKPANLEVLGS
;
A
#
# COMPACT_ATOMS: atom_id res chain seq x y z
N MET A 1 13.85 -17.56 20.60
CA MET A 1 13.52 -17.53 19.17
C MET A 1 14.60 -16.73 18.47
N ALA A 2 15.32 -17.29 17.50
CA ALA A 2 16.25 -16.49 16.70
C ALA A 2 15.44 -15.54 15.81
N GLY A 3 15.78 -14.25 15.80
CA GLY A 3 15.14 -13.27 14.92
C GLY A 3 15.42 -13.59 13.45
N MET A 4 14.53 -13.16 12.56
CA MET A 4 14.63 -13.39 11.12
C MET A 4 14.49 -12.08 10.35
N TYR A 5 15.38 -11.84 9.38
CA TYR A 5 15.29 -10.67 8.50
C TYR A 5 14.09 -10.80 7.56
N GLY A 6 13.26 -9.74 7.50
CA GLY A 6 11.99 -9.76 6.78
C GLY A 6 12.06 -9.31 5.31
N LEU A 7 13.04 -8.50 4.93
CA LEU A 7 13.13 -7.95 3.56
C LEU A 7 13.37 -9.04 2.52
N GLY A 8 12.61 -9.02 1.43
CA GLY A 8 12.71 -9.98 0.33
C GLY A 8 12.26 -11.39 0.67
N ARG A 9 11.63 -11.59 1.84
CA ARG A 9 11.02 -12.85 2.26
C ARG A 9 9.60 -12.66 2.80
N VAL A 10 9.43 -11.76 3.76
CA VAL A 10 8.14 -11.42 4.38
C VAL A 10 7.56 -10.17 3.75
N PHE A 11 8.41 -9.20 3.44
CA PHE A 11 7.98 -7.94 2.83
C PHE A 11 9.01 -7.35 1.85
N ASN A 12 8.54 -6.48 0.97
CA ASN A 12 9.36 -5.47 0.30
C ASN A 12 8.88 -4.07 0.72
N VAL A 13 9.76 -3.08 0.76
CA VAL A 13 9.43 -1.71 1.16
C VAL A 13 9.72 -0.73 0.02
N ILE A 14 8.79 0.19 -0.19
CA ILE A 14 8.88 1.26 -1.17
C ILE A 14 8.67 2.58 -0.42
N PRO A 15 9.76 3.25 -0.01
CA PRO A 15 9.67 4.39 0.90
C PRO A 15 8.93 5.60 0.34
N ILE A 16 9.04 5.85 -0.97
CA ILE A 16 8.40 6.96 -1.68
C ILE A 16 7.40 6.40 -2.70
N ALA A 17 6.20 6.08 -2.22
CA ALA A 17 5.16 5.44 -3.02
C ALA A 17 4.10 6.41 -3.56
N ALA A 18 4.03 7.64 -3.05
CA ALA A 18 3.04 8.62 -3.48
C ALA A 18 3.17 8.92 -4.99
N GLY A 19 2.08 8.74 -5.73
CA GLY A 19 2.00 9.00 -7.18
C GLY A 19 2.72 7.98 -8.07
N ASN A 20 3.51 7.07 -7.49
CA ASN A 20 4.23 6.03 -8.20
C ASN A 20 3.37 4.76 -8.30
N ALA A 21 3.49 4.07 -9.43
CA ALA A 21 2.82 2.80 -9.65
C ALA A 21 3.76 1.63 -9.39
N PHE A 22 3.20 0.54 -8.85
CA PHE A 22 3.95 -0.66 -8.54
C PHE A 22 3.16 -1.90 -8.92
N LYS A 23 3.88 -2.86 -9.50
CA LYS A 23 3.35 -4.17 -9.85
C LYS A 23 3.09 -5.00 -8.59
N MET A 24 1.96 -5.69 -8.53
CA MET A 24 1.56 -6.59 -7.44
C MET A 24 2.02 -8.04 -7.63
N ARG A 25 2.82 -8.32 -8.67
CA ARG A 25 3.18 -9.68 -9.07
C ARG A 25 3.96 -10.41 -7.97
N GLY A 26 3.43 -11.55 -7.57
CA GLY A 26 4.05 -12.38 -6.54
C GLY A 26 3.97 -11.82 -5.12
N ALA A 27 3.17 -10.77 -4.90
CA ALA A 27 2.77 -10.32 -3.57
C ALA A 27 1.30 -10.69 -3.32
N SER A 28 0.95 -11.06 -2.09
CA SER A 28 -0.45 -11.33 -1.73
C SER A 28 -1.23 -10.06 -1.42
N ALA A 29 -0.53 -9.01 -0.99
CA ALA A 29 -1.11 -7.73 -0.61
C ALA A 29 -0.06 -6.61 -0.65
N VAL A 30 -0.56 -5.37 -0.68
CA VAL A 30 0.20 -4.17 -0.39
C VAL A 30 -0.47 -3.42 0.75
N THR A 31 0.31 -3.01 1.74
CA THR A 31 -0.12 -2.10 2.79
C THR A 31 0.49 -0.74 2.55
N PHE A 32 -0.35 0.29 2.56
CA PHE A 32 0.07 1.69 2.46
C PHE A 32 0.08 2.30 3.84
N VAL A 33 1.24 2.83 4.23
CA VAL A 33 1.43 3.64 5.43
C VAL A 33 1.45 5.10 4.99
N CYS A 34 0.42 5.83 5.36
CA CYS A 34 0.16 7.17 4.89
C CYS A 34 0.21 8.16 6.06
N THR A 35 0.99 9.22 5.95
CA THR A 35 1.10 10.25 7.01
C THR A 35 0.71 11.63 6.49
N GLY A 36 0.10 12.43 7.35
CA GLY A 36 -0.31 13.80 7.06
C GLY A 36 -1.84 13.99 7.05
N ASN A 37 -2.25 15.23 6.82
CA ASN A 37 -3.65 15.60 6.60
C ASN A 37 -3.92 15.57 5.09
N ASP A 38 -4.40 14.44 4.58
CA ASP A 38 -4.55 14.23 3.15
C ASP A 38 -5.61 13.15 2.84
N THR A 39 -6.01 13.10 1.58
CA THR A 39 -6.79 12.01 1.00
C THR A 39 -5.91 11.18 0.08
N PHE A 40 -5.78 9.91 0.44
CA PHE A 40 -4.98 8.92 -0.25
C PHE A 40 -5.90 8.09 -1.15
N THR A 41 -5.76 8.24 -2.46
CA THR A 41 -6.65 7.61 -3.45
C THR A 41 -5.93 6.48 -4.18
N VAL A 42 -6.46 5.27 -4.03
CA VAL A 42 -6.02 4.07 -4.75
C VAL A 42 -6.57 4.10 -6.16
N THR A 43 -5.67 3.85 -7.10
CA THR A 43 -5.98 3.62 -8.51
C THR A 43 -5.22 2.39 -8.99
N ALA A 44 -5.73 1.72 -10.01
CA ALA A 44 -5.11 0.54 -10.59
C ALA A 44 -5.07 0.63 -12.12
N SER A 45 -4.18 -0.16 -12.72
CA SER A 45 -4.06 -0.31 -14.16
C SER A 45 -3.57 -1.71 -14.52
N SER A 46 -3.80 -2.11 -15.76
CA SER A 46 -3.30 -3.37 -16.33
C SER A 46 -1.86 -3.27 -16.84
N SER A 47 -1.32 -2.06 -16.98
CA SER A 47 0.06 -1.83 -17.40
C SER A 47 0.71 -0.68 -16.64
N PHE A 48 2.04 -0.71 -16.55
CA PHE A 48 2.80 0.28 -15.78
C PHE A 48 2.56 1.72 -16.26
N GLY A 49 2.67 1.96 -17.57
CA GLY A 49 2.41 3.27 -18.21
C GLY A 49 0.95 3.51 -18.61
N GLY A 50 0.02 2.66 -18.16
CA GLY A 50 -1.38 2.74 -18.55
C GLY A 50 -2.14 3.88 -17.87
N SER A 51 -3.41 4.01 -18.25
CA SER A 51 -4.36 4.87 -17.54
C SER A 51 -4.74 4.24 -16.21
N TYR A 52 -4.59 4.99 -15.12
CA TYR A 52 -4.95 4.56 -13.78
C TYR A 52 -6.37 5.04 -13.44
N SER A 53 -7.23 4.11 -13.04
CA SER A 53 -8.62 4.39 -12.68
C SER A 53 -8.98 3.74 -11.35
N SER A 54 -10.16 4.05 -10.81
CA SER A 54 -10.62 3.44 -9.57
C SER A 54 -10.78 1.92 -9.76
N PRO A 55 -10.18 1.09 -8.88
CA PRO A 55 -10.43 -0.35 -8.87
C PRO A 55 -11.78 -0.71 -8.22
N GLY A 56 -12.63 0.29 -7.92
CA GLY A 56 -13.84 0.13 -7.14
C GLY A 56 -13.60 0.32 -5.63
N ASN A 57 -14.64 0.11 -4.84
CA ASN A 57 -14.65 0.36 -3.40
C ASN A 57 -14.01 -0.79 -2.61
N ILE A 58 -12.71 -1.01 -2.81
CA ILE A 58 -11.99 -2.17 -2.29
C ILE A 58 -11.40 -1.96 -0.89
N VAL A 59 -11.22 -0.72 -0.44
CA VAL A 59 -10.68 -0.42 0.89
C VAL A 59 -11.82 -0.39 1.90
N THR A 60 -11.94 -1.47 2.66
CA THR A 60 -13.00 -1.65 3.66
C THR A 60 -12.52 -1.51 5.10
N ARG A 61 -11.20 -1.52 5.31
CA ARG A 61 -10.57 -1.43 6.64
C ARG A 61 -9.39 -0.49 6.61
N LYS A 62 -9.23 0.27 7.69
CA LYS A 62 -8.06 1.09 7.96
C LYS A 62 -7.75 1.11 9.45
N GLN A 63 -6.49 1.34 9.78
CA GLN A 63 -6.03 1.61 11.13
C GLN A 63 -5.47 3.02 11.18
N THR A 64 -5.71 3.74 12.26
CA THR A 64 -5.16 5.07 12.48
C THR A 64 -4.31 5.10 13.73
N CYS A 65 -3.32 5.98 13.74
CA CYS A 65 -2.50 6.30 14.90
C CYS A 65 -2.26 7.80 14.92
N THR A 66 -2.52 8.45 16.06
CA THR A 66 -2.39 9.90 16.21
C THR A 66 -0.93 10.36 16.28
N ALA A 67 0.00 9.44 16.58
CA ALA A 67 1.43 9.70 16.61
C ALA A 67 2.15 8.95 15.47
N THR A 68 3.26 9.52 15.00
CA THR A 68 4.11 8.93 13.93
C THR A 68 5.38 8.26 14.47
N ASN A 69 5.61 8.33 15.78
CA ASN A 69 6.83 7.90 16.47
C ASN A 69 6.59 6.73 17.45
N GLY A 70 5.41 6.09 17.39
CA GLY A 70 5.07 4.93 18.21
C GLY A 70 4.63 5.24 19.65
N THR A 71 4.38 6.51 20.00
CA THR A 71 3.89 6.88 21.35
C THR A 71 2.38 6.77 21.52
N ALA A 72 1.64 6.48 20.46
CA ALA A 72 0.20 6.26 20.49
C ALA A 72 -0.16 4.86 19.98
N ALA A 73 -1.28 4.33 20.46
CA ALA A 73 -1.80 3.04 20.03
C ALA A 73 -2.48 3.15 18.66
N TRP A 74 -2.42 2.05 17.90
CA TRP A 74 -3.22 1.89 16.68
C TRP A 74 -4.66 1.56 17.03
N VAL A 75 -5.60 2.21 16.33
CA VAL A 75 -7.03 1.92 16.44
C VAL A 75 -7.60 1.56 15.06
N GLU A 76 -8.48 0.56 15.02
CA GLU A 76 -9.26 0.32 13.80
C GLU A 76 -10.29 1.44 13.65
N ALA A 77 -10.34 2.05 12.47
CA ALA A 77 -11.28 3.12 12.18
C ALA A 77 -12.26 2.66 11.10
N THR A 78 -13.55 2.70 11.43
CA THR A 78 -14.62 2.34 10.51
C THR A 78 -14.66 3.32 9.34
N GLN A 79 -14.78 2.80 8.12
CA GLN A 79 -15.12 3.58 6.94
C GLN A 79 -16.07 2.80 6.03
N ALA A 80 -16.85 3.51 5.23
CA ALA A 80 -17.53 2.88 4.11
C ALA A 80 -16.48 2.39 3.09
N ALA A 81 -16.82 1.31 2.40
CA ALA A 81 -16.00 0.80 1.31
C ALA A 81 -15.72 1.92 0.30
N SER A 82 -14.45 2.16 -0.01
CA SER A 82 -14.00 3.28 -0.84
C SER A 82 -12.69 2.91 -1.54
N ASN A 83 -12.31 3.63 -2.60
CA ASN A 83 -10.94 3.62 -3.11
C ASN A 83 -10.10 4.77 -2.52
N ALA A 84 -10.68 5.61 -1.67
CA ALA A 84 -10.03 6.75 -1.04
C ALA A 84 -10.06 6.63 0.49
N VAL A 85 -8.94 6.96 1.12
CA VAL A 85 -8.76 6.99 2.57
C VAL A 85 -8.29 8.37 2.98
N THR A 86 -9.10 9.07 3.78
CA THR A 86 -8.72 10.37 4.35
C THR A 86 -8.16 10.21 5.75
N SER A 87 -7.08 10.96 6.02
CA SER A 87 -6.49 11.16 7.34
C SER A 87 -6.53 12.63 7.67
N ALA A 88 -6.99 12.99 8.87
CA ALA A 88 -6.99 14.37 9.35
C ALA A 88 -5.65 14.77 9.98
N SER A 89 -4.94 13.81 10.58
CA SER A 89 -3.63 13.99 11.20
C SER A 89 -3.01 12.62 11.53
N GLY A 90 -1.71 12.61 11.87
CA GLY A 90 -1.01 11.39 12.25
C GLY A 90 -0.79 10.44 11.08
N THR A 91 -1.02 9.15 11.33
CA THR A 91 -0.81 8.06 10.37
C THR A 91 -2.11 7.29 10.15
N VAL A 92 -2.39 6.97 8.89
CA VAL A 92 -3.40 5.99 8.50
C VAL A 92 -2.73 4.86 7.72
N VAL A 93 -3.16 3.63 8.00
CA VAL A 93 -2.70 2.43 7.32
C VAL A 93 -3.91 1.71 6.75
N PHE A 94 -3.79 1.26 5.50
CA PHE A 94 -4.79 0.42 4.86
C PHE A 94 -4.10 -0.53 3.89
N SER A 95 -4.74 -1.68 3.61
CA SER A 95 -4.18 -2.71 2.76
C SER A 95 -5.09 -2.96 1.56
N VAL A 96 -4.47 -3.28 0.43
CA VAL A 96 -5.11 -3.77 -0.78
C VAL A 96 -4.61 -5.18 -1.03
N LEU A 97 -5.52 -6.14 -1.07
CA LEU A 97 -5.21 -7.53 -1.40
C LEU A 97 -5.22 -7.69 -2.93
N THR A 98 -4.31 -8.52 -3.44
CA THR A 98 -4.26 -8.80 -4.89
C THR A 98 -5.59 -9.39 -5.39
N SER A 99 -6.28 -10.19 -4.57
CA SER A 99 -7.60 -10.77 -4.89
C SER A 99 -8.75 -9.76 -4.98
N GLN A 100 -8.56 -8.52 -4.52
CA GLN A 100 -9.55 -7.45 -4.65
C GLN A 100 -9.45 -6.70 -5.98
N LEU A 101 -8.35 -6.88 -6.72
CA LEU A 101 -8.16 -6.26 -8.03
C LEU A 101 -8.86 -7.12 -9.09
N ALA A 102 -9.68 -6.48 -9.91
CA ALA A 102 -10.29 -7.15 -11.06
C ALA A 102 -9.22 -7.42 -12.13
N ASP A 103 -9.22 -8.61 -12.72
CA ASP A 103 -8.40 -8.91 -13.89
C ASP A 103 -8.71 -7.92 -15.03
N PRO A 104 -7.71 -7.38 -15.77
CA PRO A 104 -6.28 -7.70 -15.73
C PRO A 104 -5.43 -6.68 -14.94
N ASN A 105 -5.96 -6.07 -13.88
CA ASN A 105 -5.23 -5.03 -13.14
C ASN A 105 -4.10 -5.61 -12.27
N ASP A 106 -2.86 -5.39 -12.71
CA ASP A 106 -1.64 -5.88 -12.05
C ASP A 106 -0.85 -4.77 -11.33
N TYR A 107 -1.19 -3.50 -11.56
CA TYR A 107 -0.46 -2.34 -11.04
C TYR A 107 -1.36 -1.47 -10.15
N VAL A 108 -0.83 -1.06 -9.00
CA VAL A 108 -1.52 -0.18 -8.04
C VAL A 108 -0.71 1.08 -7.80
N LYS A 109 -1.41 2.19 -7.64
CA LYS A 109 -0.86 3.50 -7.33
C LYS A 109 -1.74 4.21 -6.30
N VAL A 110 -1.10 4.81 -5.30
CA VAL A 110 -1.76 5.72 -4.36
C VAL A 110 -1.36 7.15 -4.68
N SER A 111 -2.34 7.96 -5.06
CA SER A 111 -2.17 9.40 -5.25
C SER A 111 -2.53 10.14 -3.95
N VAL A 112 -1.82 11.23 -3.69
CA VAL A 112 -2.10 12.16 -2.58
C VAL A 112 -2.74 13.42 -3.14
N GLY A 113 -3.67 14.03 -2.40
CA GLY A 113 -4.29 15.29 -2.80
C GLY A 113 -3.41 16.51 -2.51
N GLY A 114 -2.53 16.42 -1.51
CA GLY A 114 -1.61 17.47 -1.09
C GLY A 114 -0.19 16.95 -0.87
N SER A 115 0.33 17.11 0.34
CA SER A 115 1.73 16.81 0.72
C SER A 115 1.87 15.56 1.60
N GLY A 116 0.83 14.72 1.66
CA GLY A 116 0.90 13.45 2.37
C GLY A 116 2.06 12.58 1.88
N LEU A 117 2.67 11.85 2.80
CA LEU A 117 3.72 10.87 2.48
C LEU A 117 3.10 9.48 2.47
N VAL A 118 3.58 8.64 1.55
CA VAL A 118 3.12 7.26 1.42
C VAL A 118 4.33 6.34 1.31
N THR A 119 4.38 5.36 2.21
CA THR A 119 5.27 4.21 2.11
C THR A 119 4.43 2.98 1.80
N ALA A 120 4.81 2.22 0.78
CA ALA A 120 4.15 0.96 0.45
C ALA A 120 4.98 -0.23 0.95
N ILE A 121 4.28 -1.23 1.49
CA ILE A 121 4.86 -2.48 1.97
C ILE A 121 4.17 -3.61 1.22
N LEU A 122 4.89 -4.30 0.35
CA LEU A 122 4.40 -5.52 -0.31
C LEU A 122 4.59 -6.68 0.64
N HIS A 123 3.59 -7.55 0.75
CA HIS A 123 3.57 -8.68 1.68
C HIS A 123 3.60 -10.03 0.96
N ASP A 124 4.13 -11.03 1.66
CA ASP A 124 4.08 -12.45 1.29
C ASP A 124 4.57 -12.67 -0.14
N LEU A 125 5.87 -12.46 -0.32
CA LEU A 125 6.52 -12.52 -1.62
C LEU A 125 6.68 -13.99 -2.01
N VAL A 126 5.66 -14.56 -2.64
CA VAL A 126 5.55 -16.01 -2.88
C VAL A 126 6.72 -16.58 -3.70
N VAL A 127 7.39 -15.72 -4.49
CA VAL A 127 8.52 -16.07 -5.36
C VAL A 127 9.88 -15.63 -4.80
N ALA A 128 9.94 -14.54 -4.03
CA ALA A 128 11.21 -13.97 -3.54
C ALA A 128 11.48 -14.39 -2.08
N ARG A 129 12.65 -15.00 -1.84
CA ARG A 129 13.09 -15.46 -0.51
C ARG A 129 14.39 -14.80 -0.03
N LYS A 130 14.90 -13.81 -0.76
CA LYS A 130 16.09 -12.98 -0.47
C LYS A 130 15.92 -11.60 -1.10
N PRO A 131 16.48 -10.51 -0.51
CA PRO A 131 16.42 -9.16 -1.10
C PRO A 131 16.91 -9.07 -2.54
N ALA A 132 17.96 -9.84 -2.90
CA ALA A 132 18.51 -9.85 -4.26
C ALA A 132 17.55 -10.42 -5.32
N ASN A 133 16.47 -11.11 -4.91
CA ASN A 133 15.49 -11.70 -5.81
C ASN A 133 14.23 -10.84 -5.96
N LEU A 134 14.22 -9.63 -5.41
CA LEU A 134 13.12 -8.69 -5.55
C LEU A 134 13.01 -8.21 -7.00
N GLU A 135 11.81 -8.26 -7.57
CA GLU A 135 11.52 -7.75 -8.91
C GLU A 135 11.62 -6.22 -8.93
N VAL A 136 12.04 -5.66 -10.07
CA VAL A 136 11.89 -4.23 -10.35
C VAL A 136 10.41 -3.95 -10.60
N LEU A 137 9.80 -3.15 -9.73
CA LEU A 137 8.34 -3.00 -9.67
C LEU A 137 7.76 -1.99 -10.68
N GLY A 138 8.63 -1.26 -11.39
CA GLY A 138 8.28 -0.15 -12.27
C GLY A 138 8.84 -0.26 -13.69
N SER A 139 8.89 -1.48 -14.23
CA SER A 139 9.34 -1.78 -15.60
C SER A 139 8.25 -2.48 -16.41
#